data_AF-A0A8C5L348-F1
#
_entry.id   AF-A0A8C5L348-F1
#
_cell.length_a   1.000
_cell.length_b   1.000
_cell.length_c   1.000
_cell.angle_alpha   90.00
_cell.angle_beta   90.00
_cell.angle_gamma   90.00
#
_symmetry.space_group_name_H-M   'P 1'
#
loop_
_entity.id
_entity.type
_entity.pdbx_description
1 polymer ?
#
loop_
_entity_poly.entity_id
_entity_poly.type
_entity_poly.pdbx_seq_one_letter_code
_entity_poly.pdbx_strand_id
1 'polypeptide(L)'
;LLQMILTVFLSNNEQILTEVPITPETTCRDVVEFCKEPGEGGCHLAEVWRGSERPIPYDHMMYEHLQKWGPRREEVKFFLRHEDSPTESSEQGR
;
A
#
# COMPACT_ATOMS: atom_id res chain seq x y z
N LEU A 1 22.26 8.68 1.03
CA LEU A 1 20.83 9.08 1.15
C LEU A 1 20.10 7.90 1.79
N LEU A 2 19.35 8.13 2.86
CA LEU A 2 18.53 7.09 3.50
C LEU A 2 17.25 6.93 2.67
N GLN A 3 17.30 6.10 1.63
CA GLN A 3 16.16 5.85 0.75
C GLN A 3 15.85 4.36 0.70
N MET A 4 14.57 4.03 0.58
CA MET A 4 14.06 2.67 0.56
C MET A 4 13.11 2.51 -0.61
N ILE A 5 13.16 1.39 -1.31
CA ILE A 5 12.22 1.14 -2.41
C ILE A 5 11.03 0.36 -1.84
N LEU A 6 9.84 0.91 -2.03
CA LEU A 6 8.57 0.27 -1.68
C LEU A 6 7.89 -0.21 -2.96
N THR A 7 7.68 -1.51 -3.09
CA THR A 7 6.83 -2.06 -4.13
C THR A 7 5.37 -1.94 -3.72
N VAL A 8 4.56 -1.28 -4.57
CA VAL A 8 3.11 -1.13 -4.40
C VAL A 8 2.40 -1.83 -5.55
N PHE A 9 1.56 -2.79 -5.24
CA PHE A 9 0.69 -3.45 -6.21
C PHE A 9 -0.53 -2.58 -6.49
N LEU A 10 -0.80 -2.30 -7.76
CA LEU A 10 -1.94 -1.51 -8.21
C LEU A 10 -3.16 -2.36 -8.52
N SER A 11 -3.03 -3.70 -8.45
CA SER A 11 -4.09 -4.67 -8.69
C SER A 11 -4.04 -5.86 -7.73
N ASN A 12 -5.19 -6.48 -7.45
CA ASN A 12 -5.31 -7.62 -6.53
C ASN A 12 -4.56 -8.87 -6.99
N ASN A 13 -4.41 -9.03 -8.31
CA ASN A 13 -3.75 -10.18 -8.94
C ASN A 13 -2.22 -10.04 -8.99
N GLU A 14 -1.66 -9.00 -8.37
CA GLU A 14 -0.22 -8.74 -8.27
C GLU A 14 0.50 -8.62 -9.63
N GLN A 15 -0.25 -8.41 -10.72
CA GLN A 15 0.31 -8.27 -12.08
C GLN A 15 0.84 -6.88 -12.36
N ILE A 16 0.22 -5.86 -11.75
CA ILE A 16 0.58 -4.46 -11.93
C ILE A 16 1.17 -3.97 -10.62
N LEU A 17 2.41 -3.46 -10.69
CA LEU A 17 3.11 -2.87 -9.55
C LEU A 17 3.86 -1.62 -9.97
N THR A 18 4.18 -0.80 -8.99
CA THR A 18 5.10 0.33 -9.13
C THR A 18 6.10 0.32 -7.97
N GLU A 19 7.25 0.94 -8.17
CA GLU A 19 8.30 1.08 -7.18
C GLU A 19 8.41 2.54 -6.75
N VAL A 20 8.12 2.80 -5.48
CA VAL A 20 8.11 4.14 -4.92
C VAL A 20 9.37 4.34 -4.06
N PRO A 21 10.23 5.34 -4.37
CA PRO A 21 11.32 5.69 -3.47
C PRO A 21 10.76 6.39 -2.22
N ILE A 22 11.05 5.82 -1.06
CA ILE A 22 10.63 6.31 0.25
C ILE A 22 11.82 6.96 0.96
N THR A 23 11.66 8.23 1.31
CA THR A 23 12.56 8.97 2.21
C THR A 23 11.89 9.16 3.57
N PRO A 24 12.63 9.60 4.61
CA PRO A 24 12.04 9.90 5.92
C PRO A 24 10.90 10.92 5.88
N GLU A 25 10.83 11.77 4.85
CA GLU A 25 9.82 12.80 4.66
C GLU A 25 8.59 12.30 3.88
N THR A 26 8.66 11.13 3.23
CA THR A 26 7.56 10.58 2.43
C THR A 26 6.42 10.11 3.33
N THR A 27 5.25 10.69 3.15
CA THR A 27 4.02 10.29 3.83
C THR A 27 3.27 9.21 3.04
N CYS A 28 2.34 8.50 3.69
CA CYS A 28 1.45 7.57 3.01
C CYS A 28 0.62 8.27 1.92
N ARG A 29 0.21 9.52 2.16
CA ARG A 29 -0.48 10.33 1.14
C ARG A 29 0.36 10.50 -0.12
N ASP A 30 1.65 10.81 0.01
CA ASP A 30 2.53 10.98 -1.16
C ASP A 30 2.64 9.68 -1.97
N VAL A 31 2.68 8.52 -1.31
CA VAL A 31 2.68 7.21 -1.98
C VAL A 31 1.38 6.98 -2.74
N VAL A 32 0.22 7.27 -2.13
CA VAL A 32 -1.08 7.13 -2.78
C VAL A 32 -1.18 8.05 -4.01
N GLU A 33 -0.80 9.33 -3.86
CA GLU A 33 -0.83 10.29 -4.96
C GLU A 33 0.12 9.91 -6.11
N PHE A 34 1.24 9.27 -5.79
CA PHE A 34 2.17 8.74 -6.80
C PHE A 34 1.62 7.52 -7.55
N CYS A 35 0.88 6.65 -6.86
CA CYS A 35 0.44 5.36 -7.40
C CYS A 35 -0.89 5.43 -8.17
N LYS A 36 -1.78 6.36 -7.80
CA LYS A 36 -3.13 6.46 -8.38
C LYS A 36 -3.13 7.06 -9.79
N GLU A 37 -4.19 6.79 -10.54
CA GLU A 37 -4.36 7.42 -11.86
C GLU A 37 -4.85 8.89 -11.76
N PRO A 38 -4.52 9.77 -12.71
CA PRO A 38 -5.03 11.13 -12.73
C PRO A 38 -6.56 11.17 -12.80
N GLY A 39 -7.19 11.85 -11.85
CA GLY A 39 -8.66 11.94 -11.74
C GLY A 39 -9.29 10.82 -10.89
N GLU A 40 -8.49 9.87 -10.42
CA GLU A 40 -8.93 8.83 -9.50
C GLU A 40 -9.03 9.36 -8.06
N GLY A 41 -10.15 9.04 -7.39
CA GLY A 41 -10.46 9.43 -6.02
C GLY A 41 -10.73 8.21 -5.14
N GLY A 42 -10.73 8.40 -3.82
CA GLY A 42 -11.02 7.35 -2.87
C GLY A 42 -9.97 6.24 -2.80
N CYS A 43 -8.69 6.53 -3.08
CA CYS A 43 -7.63 5.53 -3.01
C CYS A 43 -6.91 5.56 -1.67
N HIS A 44 -6.63 4.42 -1.06
CA HIS A 44 -5.79 4.30 0.13
C HIS A 44 -4.72 3.22 -0.05
N LEU A 45 -3.65 3.32 0.75
CA LEU A 45 -2.61 2.28 0.79
C LEU A 45 -2.98 1.25 1.86
N ALA A 46 -2.87 -0.03 1.52
CA ALA A 46 -3.07 -1.14 2.45
C ALA A 46 -1.81 -2.00 2.55
N GLU A 47 -1.52 -2.48 3.74
CA GLU A 47 -0.52 -3.53 3.97
C GLU A 47 -1.23 -4.87 4.17
N VAL A 48 -0.67 -5.92 3.56
CA VAL A 48 -1.16 -7.29 3.69
C VAL A 48 -0.02 -8.17 4.19
N TRP A 49 -0.25 -8.82 5.33
CA TRP A 49 0.69 -9.77 5.91
C TRP A 49 -0.04 -11.03 6.34
N ARG A 50 0.36 -12.18 5.78
CA ARG A 50 -0.24 -13.50 6.07
C ARG A 50 -1.77 -13.53 5.97
N GLY A 51 -2.31 -12.83 4.97
CA GLY A 51 -3.76 -12.72 4.74
C GLY A 51 -4.48 -11.69 5.62
N SER A 52 -3.78 -11.06 6.57
CA SER A 52 -4.33 -9.92 7.31
C SER A 52 -4.06 -8.63 6.55
N GLU A 53 -5.11 -7.95 6.15
CA GLU A 53 -5.05 -6.65 5.48
C GLU A 53 -5.36 -5.51 6.46
N ARG A 54 -4.63 -4.41 6.36
CA ARG A 54 -4.87 -3.19 7.14
C ARG A 54 -4.63 -1.94 6.30
N PRO A 55 -5.53 -0.95 6.33
CA PRO A 55 -5.28 0.35 5.72
C PRO A 55 -4.19 1.10 6.50
N ILE A 56 -3.36 1.86 5.80
CA ILE A 56 -2.34 2.72 6.37
C ILE A 56 -2.88 4.16 6.43
N PRO A 57 -2.85 4.82 7.59
CA PRO A 57 -3.27 6.22 7.71
C PRO A 57 -2.44 7.15 6.82
N TYR A 58 -3.11 8.11 6.17
CA TYR A 58 -2.47 9.03 5.21
C TYR A 58 -1.31 9.86 5.78
N ASP A 59 -1.38 10.18 7.06
CA ASP A 59 -0.42 11.01 7.79
C ASP A 59 0.80 10.23 8.30
N HIS A 60 0.83 8.90 8.13
CA HIS A 60 1.98 8.10 8.54
C HIS A 60 3.21 8.38 7.66
N MET A 61 4.36 8.55 8.33
CA MET A 61 5.67 8.57 7.68
C MET A 61 6.05 7.15 7.24
N MET A 62 6.17 6.94 5.94
CA MET A 62 6.33 5.59 5.38
C MET A 62 7.66 4.96 5.74
N TYR A 63 8.72 5.76 5.85
CA TYR A 63 10.03 5.26 6.24
C TYR A 63 10.00 4.59 7.63
N GLU A 64 9.46 5.30 8.62
CA GLU A 64 9.32 4.77 9.99
C GLU A 64 8.35 3.59 10.05
N HIS A 65 7.23 3.68 9.32
CA HIS A 65 6.25 2.60 9.24
C HIS A 65 6.87 1.31 8.70
N LEU A 66 7.63 1.41 7.60
CA LEU A 66 8.33 0.29 7.01
C LEU A 66 9.39 -0.27 7.95
N GLN A 67 10.09 0.56 8.74
CA GLN A 67 11.12 0.08 9.67
C GLN A 67 10.56 -0.81 10.79
N LYS A 68 9.31 -0.60 11.21
CA LYS A 68 8.64 -1.42 12.24
C LYS A 68 8.52 -2.89 11.85
N TRP A 69 8.48 -3.19 10.56
CA TRP A 69 8.44 -4.56 10.04
C TRP A 69 9.78 -5.30 10.19
N GLY A 70 10.90 -4.57 10.26
CA GLY A 70 12.23 -5.16 10.43
C GLY A 70 12.53 -6.27 9.41
N PRO A 71 13.03 -7.44 9.85
CA PRO A 71 13.31 -8.59 8.97
C PRO A 71 12.09 -9.14 8.24
N ARG A 72 10.86 -8.86 8.71
CA ARG A 72 9.63 -9.38 8.12
C ARG A 72 9.14 -8.57 6.93
N ARG A 73 9.81 -7.47 6.57
CA ARG A 73 9.33 -6.58 5.51
C ARG A 73 9.07 -7.33 4.20
N GLU A 74 9.92 -8.28 3.82
CA GLU A 74 9.77 -9.04 2.57
C GLU A 74 8.50 -9.93 2.54
N GLU A 75 7.90 -10.24 3.71
CA GLU A 75 6.64 -10.97 3.80
C GLU A 75 5.41 -10.06 3.64
N VAL A 76 5.59 -8.73 3.69
CA VAL A 76 4.49 -7.75 3.68
C VAL A 76 4.34 -7.19 2.27
N LYS A 77 3.13 -7.26 1.74
CA LYS A 77 2.79 -6.67 0.46
C LYS A 77 2.01 -5.38 0.66
N PHE A 78 2.21 -4.41 -0.20
CA PHE A 78 1.51 -3.13 -0.16
C PHE A 78 0.65 -2.98 -1.40
N PHE A 79 -0.60 -2.59 -1.23
CA PHE A 79 -1.58 -2.47 -2.29
C PHE A 79 -2.19 -1.08 -2.29
N LEU A 80 -2.35 -0.49 -3.48
CA LEU A 80 -3.28 0.61 -3.66
C LEU A 80 -4.70 0.02 -3.74
N ARG A 81 -5.62 0.53 -2.93
CA ARG A 81 -7.01 0.08 -2.84
C ARG A 81 -7.96 1.23 -3.11
N HIS A 82 -9.10 0.94 -3.72
CA HIS A 82 -10.14 1.92 -4.07
C HIS A 82 -11.37 1.74 -3.18
N GLU A 83 -11.78 2.79 -2.48
CA GLU A 83 -12.92 2.82 -1.56
C GLU A 83 -14.27 2.58 -2.26
N ASP A 84 -14.39 2.89 -3.56
CA ASP A 84 -15.60 2.72 -4.37
C ASP A 84 -15.59 1.45 -5.26
N SER A 85 -14.53 0.65 -5.19
CA SER A 85 -14.57 -0.65 -5.87
C SER A 85 -15.62 -1.52 -5.17
N PRO A 86 -16.62 -2.09 -5.89
CA PRO A 86 -17.54 -3.01 -5.27
C PRO A 86 -16.67 -4.09 -4.67
N THR A 87 -16.69 -4.17 -3.34
CA THR A 87 -15.98 -5.19 -2.61
C THR A 87 -16.39 -6.50 -3.26
N GLU A 88 -15.46 -7.14 -3.98
CA GLU A 88 -15.51 -8.58 -4.20
C GLU A 88 -15.31 -9.19 -2.82
N SER A 89 -16.34 -9.05 -1.98
CA SER A 89 -16.53 -9.80 -0.76
C SER A 89 -16.67 -11.23 -1.23
N SER A 90 -15.52 -11.90 -1.28
CA SER A 90 -15.43 -13.33 -1.53
C SER A 90 -16.45 -14.01 -0.63
N GLU A 91 -17.28 -14.80 -1.30
CA GLU A 91 -18.33 -15.64 -0.75
C GLU A 91 -17.89 -16.30 0.56
N GLN A 92 -18.54 -15.92 1.67
CA GLN A 92 -18.57 -16.77 2.85
C GLN A 92 -19.93 -17.46 2.87
N GLY A 93 -19.95 -18.66 2.27
CA GLY A 93 -21.11 -19.52 2.15
C GLY A 93 -21.82 -19.73 3.51
N ARG A 94 -23.15 -19.67 3.44
CA ARG A 94 -24.02 -20.33 4.41
C ARG A 94 -24.45 -21.67 3.85
#